data_AF-A0A842QBI6-F1
#
_entry.id   AF-A0A842QBI6-F1
#
_cell.length_a   1.000
_cell.length_b   1.000
_cell.length_c   1.000
_cell.angle_alpha   90.00
_cell.angle_beta   90.00
_cell.angle_gamma   90.00
#
_symmetry.space_group_name_H-M   'P 1'
#
loop_
_entity.id
_entity.type
_entity.pdbx_description
1 polymer ?
#
loop_
_entity_poly.entity_id
_entity_poly.type
_entity_poly.pdbx_seq_one_letter_code
_entity_poly.pdbx_strand_id
1 'polypeptide(L)'
;MKLGSKFLFLIITLLVFCGCGYSDDKIEFLYLPNDITLLPNENFQTRVVLQNNGRKTIEWIQVRFQVPGGISIIKPFREVEMIHPGGRRSFVFNITVKNETLGGEKRIVFWAESEGTILSEKHSFNITVEGNQNTLTTTIATTDLEDTTTTLSNEKIEQRKKERRTTYFAIGFVVLFIFLVVRRLSS
;
A
#
# COMPACT_ATOMS: atom_id res chain seq x y z
N MET A 1 -46.47 -40.35 24.03
CA MET A 1 -45.14 -39.70 23.97
C MET A 1 -44.76 -39.44 22.50
N LYS A 2 -44.96 -38.24 21.96
CA LYS A 2 -44.58 -37.82 20.59
C LYS A 2 -43.76 -36.51 20.63
N LEU A 3 -42.82 -36.43 21.57
CA LEU A 3 -42.02 -35.21 21.80
C LEU A 3 -40.68 -35.20 21.02
N GLY A 4 -40.23 -36.34 20.50
CA GLY A 4 -38.90 -36.47 19.87
C GLY A 4 -38.79 -35.89 18.46
N SER A 5 -39.85 -36.00 17.63
CA SER A 5 -39.75 -35.65 16.20
C SER A 5 -39.71 -34.14 15.95
N LYS A 6 -40.45 -33.34 16.73
CA LYS A 6 -40.46 -31.87 16.58
C LYS A 6 -39.17 -31.23 17.12
N PHE A 7 -38.58 -31.82 18.17
CA PHE A 7 -37.33 -31.33 18.74
C PHE A 7 -36.14 -31.61 17.81
N LEU A 8 -36.13 -32.78 17.16
CA LEU A 8 -35.12 -33.13 16.16
C LEU A 8 -35.18 -32.20 14.93
N PHE A 9 -36.39 -31.87 14.46
CA PHE A 9 -36.55 -30.93 13.35
C PHE A 9 -36.04 -29.52 13.70
N LEU A 10 -36.33 -29.03 14.92
CA LEU A 10 -35.84 -27.74 15.39
C LEU A 10 -34.31 -27.70 15.45
N ILE A 11 -33.65 -28.75 15.94
CA ILE A 11 -32.19 -28.85 16.01
C ILE A 11 -31.57 -28.88 14.61
N ILE A 12 -32.16 -29.62 13.67
CA ILE A 12 -31.68 -29.69 12.28
C ILE A 12 -31.86 -28.32 11.59
N THR A 13 -33.00 -27.66 11.76
CA THR A 13 -33.21 -26.30 11.21
C THR A 13 -32.26 -25.29 11.85
N LEU A 14 -31.97 -25.39 13.15
CA LEU A 14 -30.99 -24.53 13.82
C LEU A 14 -29.57 -24.76 13.29
N LEU A 15 -29.18 -26.02 13.02
CA LEU A 15 -27.87 -26.35 12.45
C LEU A 15 -27.73 -25.93 10.98
N VAL A 16 -28.82 -25.97 10.19
CA VAL A 16 -28.84 -25.49 8.80
C VAL A 16 -28.78 -23.97 8.71
N PHE A 17 -29.42 -23.24 9.65
CA PHE A 17 -29.33 -21.77 9.72
C PHE A 17 -28.09 -21.25 10.47
N CYS A 18 -27.40 -22.09 11.24
CA CYS A 18 -26.11 -21.76 11.88
C CYS A 18 -24.91 -22.01 10.96
N GLY A 19 -25.15 -22.33 9.68
CA GLY A 19 -24.18 -22.16 8.60
C GLY A 19 -23.96 -20.68 8.29
N CYS A 20 -23.53 -19.89 9.29
CA CYS A 20 -23.00 -18.56 9.05
C CYS A 20 -21.92 -18.70 7.98
N GLY A 21 -22.08 -17.95 6.87
CA GLY A 21 -21.14 -17.96 5.76
C GLY A 21 -19.75 -17.62 6.25
N TYR A 22 -18.96 -18.65 6.53
CA TYR A 22 -17.53 -18.51 6.69
C TYR A 22 -17.00 -18.25 5.28
N SER A 23 -16.66 -17.00 4.98
CA SER A 23 -15.80 -16.70 3.84
C SER A 23 -14.55 -17.55 4.00
N ASP A 24 -14.28 -18.43 3.04
CA ASP A 24 -13.15 -19.36 3.11
C ASP A 24 -11.81 -18.62 3.19
N ASP A 25 -11.77 -17.40 2.64
CA ASP A 25 -10.63 -16.51 2.63
C ASP A 25 -11.00 -15.24 3.40
N LYS A 26 -10.40 -15.05 4.58
CA LYS A 26 -10.60 -13.85 5.40
C LYS A 26 -9.28 -13.43 6.02
N ILE A 27 -8.82 -12.24 5.64
CA ILE A 27 -7.67 -11.59 6.24
C ILE A 27 -8.15 -10.54 7.24
N GLU A 28 -7.59 -10.57 8.44
CA GLU A 28 -7.84 -9.58 9.49
C GLU A 28 -6.55 -8.83 9.84
N PHE A 29 -6.69 -7.55 10.15
CA PHE A 29 -5.61 -6.72 10.64
C PHE A 29 -5.61 -6.69 12.17
N LEU A 30 -4.60 -7.29 12.79
CA LEU A 30 -4.50 -7.35 14.26
C LEU A 30 -3.92 -6.08 14.89
N TYR A 31 -3.13 -5.35 14.13
CA TYR A 31 -2.49 -4.12 14.58
C TYR A 31 -2.64 -3.06 13.52
N LEU A 32 -3.27 -1.96 13.92
CA LEU A 32 -3.58 -0.82 13.08
C LEU A 32 -2.74 0.38 13.55
N PRO A 33 -2.27 1.23 12.63
CA PRO A 33 -1.67 2.51 13.02
C PRO A 33 -2.69 3.35 13.78
N ASN A 34 -2.25 4.00 14.85
CA ASN A 34 -3.05 5.06 15.49
C ASN A 34 -2.95 6.35 14.68
N ASP A 35 -3.91 7.25 14.91
CA ASP A 35 -3.83 8.62 14.41
C ASP A 35 -2.56 9.30 14.95
N ILE A 36 -1.92 10.09 14.09
CA ILE A 36 -0.62 10.70 14.38
C ILE A 36 -0.54 12.14 13.89
N THR A 37 0.23 12.97 14.58
CA THR A 37 0.60 14.30 14.15
C THR A 37 2.04 14.31 13.65
N LEU A 38 2.30 14.89 12.48
CA LEU A 38 3.62 14.98 11.86
C LEU A 38 3.87 16.38 11.31
N LEU A 39 5.13 16.82 11.34
CA LEU A 39 5.58 18.01 10.65
C LEU A 39 5.91 17.73 9.17
N PRO A 40 5.94 18.76 8.30
CA PRO A 40 6.45 18.60 6.95
C PRO A 40 7.88 18.05 6.95
N ASN A 41 8.17 17.14 6.01
CA ASN A 41 9.43 16.40 5.87
C ASN A 41 9.73 15.37 6.98
N GLU A 42 8.80 15.13 7.92
CA GLU A 42 8.95 14.05 8.89
C GLU A 42 8.60 12.68 8.31
N ASN A 43 9.21 11.67 8.92
CA ASN A 43 8.99 10.27 8.60
C ASN A 43 8.41 9.55 9.83
N PHE A 44 7.38 8.75 9.59
CA PHE A 44 6.79 7.88 10.59
C PHE A 44 6.84 6.43 10.12
N GLN A 45 7.30 5.54 11.00
CA GLN A 45 7.30 4.12 10.74
C GLN A 45 6.14 3.47 11.48
N THR A 46 5.29 2.76 10.75
CA THR A 46 4.20 1.97 11.33
C THR A 46 4.30 0.51 10.94
N ARG A 47 3.75 -0.35 11.80
CA ARG A 47 3.64 -1.78 11.58
C ARG A 47 2.18 -2.13 11.30
N VAL A 48 1.97 -3.14 10.46
CA VAL A 48 0.66 -3.75 10.25
C VAL A 48 0.83 -5.27 10.35
N VAL A 49 -0.12 -5.96 10.97
CA VAL A 49 -0.10 -7.42 11.11
C VAL A 49 -1.34 -8.01 10.49
N LEU A 50 -1.15 -8.88 9.49
CA LEU A 50 -2.19 -9.68 8.86
C LEU A 50 -2.31 -11.03 9.57
N GLN A 51 -3.54 -11.50 9.76
CA GLN A 51 -3.84 -12.87 10.15
C GLN A 51 -4.83 -13.49 9.16
N ASN A 52 -4.54 -14.70 8.70
CA ASN A 52 -5.51 -15.48 7.93
C ASN A 52 -6.45 -16.23 8.89
N ASN A 53 -7.68 -15.76 8.97
CA ASN A 53 -8.76 -16.39 9.74
C ASN A 53 -9.66 -17.29 8.88
N GLY A 54 -9.33 -17.43 7.59
CA GLY A 54 -9.92 -18.37 6.67
C GLY A 54 -9.49 -19.81 6.92
N ARG A 55 -10.08 -20.73 6.15
CA ARG A 55 -9.79 -22.18 6.22
C ARG A 55 -8.77 -22.63 5.18
N LYS A 56 -8.47 -21.78 4.20
CA LYS A 56 -7.54 -22.07 3.10
C LYS A 56 -6.27 -21.24 3.24
N THR A 57 -5.18 -21.74 2.67
CA THR A 57 -3.97 -20.95 2.47
C THR A 57 -4.29 -19.87 1.44
N ILE A 58 -3.89 -18.64 1.73
CA ILE A 58 -4.05 -17.51 0.80
C ILE A 58 -2.67 -17.17 0.26
N GLU A 59 -2.57 -17.05 -1.05
CA GLU A 59 -1.33 -16.76 -1.77
C GLU A 59 -1.35 -15.34 -2.37
N TRP A 60 -0.16 -14.82 -2.69
CA TRP A 60 0.04 -13.54 -3.40
C TRP A 60 -0.71 -12.35 -2.80
N ILE A 61 -0.72 -12.24 -1.47
CA ILE A 61 -1.43 -11.17 -0.77
C ILE A 61 -0.66 -9.87 -0.92
N GLN A 62 -1.36 -8.82 -1.33
CA GLN A 62 -0.83 -7.47 -1.46
C GLN A 62 -1.55 -6.54 -0.49
N VAL A 63 -0.78 -5.82 0.33
CA VAL A 63 -1.33 -4.71 1.12
C VAL A 63 -1.30 -3.45 0.25
N ARG A 64 -2.48 -2.87 0.02
CA ARG A 64 -2.68 -1.66 -0.77
C ARG A 64 -2.94 -0.46 0.11
N PHE A 65 -2.57 0.71 -0.38
CA PHE A 65 -2.83 2.00 0.25
C PHE A 65 -3.46 2.97 -0.75
N GLN A 66 -4.48 3.68 -0.30
CA GLN A 66 -4.97 4.91 -0.90
C GLN A 66 -4.44 6.07 -0.05
N VAL A 67 -3.56 6.86 -0.66
CA VAL A 67 -2.78 7.90 0.02
C VAL A 67 -3.18 9.28 -0.51
N PRO A 68 -3.52 10.25 0.35
CA PRO A 68 -3.87 11.59 -0.09
C PRO A 68 -2.64 12.38 -0.56
N GLY A 69 -2.86 13.47 -1.30
CA GLY A 69 -1.80 14.37 -1.74
C GLY A 69 -0.98 14.93 -0.57
N GLY A 70 0.32 15.09 -0.79
CA GLY A 70 1.28 15.53 0.24
C GLY A 70 1.86 14.39 1.09
N ILE A 71 1.26 13.20 1.07
CA ILE A 71 1.79 12.03 1.78
C ILE A 71 2.45 11.06 0.79
N SER A 72 3.55 10.43 1.21
CA SER A 72 4.23 9.37 0.46
C SER A 72 4.43 8.15 1.35
N ILE A 73 4.33 6.95 0.77
CA ILE A 73 4.66 5.69 1.44
C ILE A 73 5.76 5.01 0.65
N ILE A 74 6.91 4.79 1.29
CA ILE A 74 8.03 4.08 0.66
C ILE A 74 7.68 2.60 0.60
N LYS A 75 7.71 2.02 -0.61
CA LYS A 75 7.23 0.65 -0.91
C LYS A 75 5.74 0.48 -0.53
N PRO A 76 4.83 1.16 -1.26
CA PRO A 76 3.39 1.14 -0.97
C PRO A 76 2.74 -0.21 -1.27
N PHE A 77 3.51 -1.19 -1.76
CA PHE A 77 3.08 -2.56 -1.91
C PHE A 77 4.10 -3.47 -1.22
N ARG A 78 3.59 -4.39 -0.42
CA ARG A 78 4.31 -5.54 0.12
C ARG A 78 3.54 -6.77 -0.31
N GLU A 79 4.21 -7.64 -1.02
CA GLU A 79 3.67 -8.92 -1.44
C GLU A 79 4.04 -9.99 -0.42
N VAL A 80 3.08 -10.86 -0.15
CA VAL A 80 3.22 -12.02 0.71
C VAL A 80 2.90 -13.22 -0.15
N GLU A 81 3.91 -14.05 -0.36
CA GLU A 81 3.75 -15.26 -1.17
C GLU A 81 2.63 -16.14 -0.63
N MET A 82 2.58 -16.36 0.69
CA MET A 82 1.52 -17.16 1.31
C MET A 82 1.29 -16.92 2.81
N ILE A 83 0.05 -17.12 3.26
CA ILE A 83 -0.34 -17.23 4.67
C ILE A 83 -1.29 -18.42 4.86
N HIS A 84 -0.84 -19.42 5.62
CA HIS A 84 -1.67 -20.57 6.02
C HIS A 84 -2.80 -20.18 6.99
N PRO A 85 -3.86 -21.00 7.12
CA PRO A 85 -4.89 -20.82 8.14
C PRO A 85 -4.31 -20.62 9.55
N GLY A 86 -4.77 -19.57 10.25
CA GLY A 86 -4.25 -19.15 11.56
C GLY A 86 -2.87 -18.48 11.52
N GLY A 87 -2.21 -18.46 10.36
CA GLY A 87 -0.90 -17.85 10.15
C GLY A 87 -0.94 -16.32 10.23
N ARG A 88 0.20 -15.75 10.61
CA ARG A 88 0.39 -14.30 10.74
C ARG A 88 1.58 -13.81 9.93
N ARG A 89 1.48 -12.58 9.43
CA ARG A 89 2.58 -11.85 8.81
C ARG A 89 2.56 -10.39 9.22
N SER A 90 3.73 -9.81 9.45
CA SER A 90 3.86 -8.40 9.82
C SER A 90 4.65 -7.63 8.77
N PHE A 91 4.22 -6.40 8.51
CA PHE A 91 4.83 -5.48 7.57
C PHE A 91 5.14 -4.18 8.27
N VAL A 92 6.19 -3.52 7.79
CA VAL A 92 6.58 -2.20 8.24
C VAL A 92 6.54 -1.27 7.04
N PHE A 93 5.86 -0.13 7.22
CA PHE A 93 5.71 0.92 6.23
C PHE A 93 6.29 2.22 6.77
N ASN A 94 7.00 2.94 5.92
CA ASN A 94 7.50 4.28 6.22
C ASN A 94 6.64 5.30 5.47
N ILE A 95 6.01 6.17 6.24
CA ILE A 95 5.16 7.25 5.75
C ILE A 95 5.96 8.54 5.88
N THR A 96 5.96 9.34 4.82
CA THR A 96 6.67 10.62 4.75
C THR A 96 5.67 11.71 4.42
N VAL A 97 5.67 12.79 5.19
CA VAL A 97 4.95 14.03 4.84
C VAL A 97 5.87 14.86 3.95
N LYS A 98 5.43 15.21 2.74
CA LYS A 98 6.24 16.05 1.84
C LYS A 98 6.37 17.46 2.42
N ASN A 99 7.48 18.13 2.12
CA ASN A 99 7.78 19.46 2.64
C ASN A 99 6.70 20.51 2.27
N GLU A 100 6.13 20.40 1.07
CA GLU A 100 5.10 21.31 0.56
C GLU A 100 3.68 20.99 1.06
N THR A 101 3.53 20.04 1.99
CA THR A 101 2.20 19.63 2.47
C THR A 101 1.60 20.72 3.36
N LEU A 102 0.47 21.26 2.94
CA LEU A 102 -0.32 22.17 3.76
C LEU A 102 -0.83 21.46 5.01
N GLY A 103 -0.86 22.20 6.12
CA GLY A 103 -1.38 21.72 7.39
C GLY A 103 -2.84 21.25 7.29
N GLY A 104 -3.21 20.34 8.20
CA GLY A 104 -4.54 19.76 8.30
C GLY A 104 -4.56 18.24 8.27
N GLU A 105 -5.76 17.67 8.39
CA GLU A 105 -5.98 16.23 8.48
C GLU A 105 -5.88 15.55 7.11
N LYS A 106 -5.16 14.42 7.06
CA LYS A 106 -4.94 13.58 5.89
C LYS A 106 -5.32 12.14 6.23
N ARG A 107 -6.35 11.60 5.59
CA ARG A 107 -6.81 10.23 5.81
C ARG A 107 -6.13 9.23 4.88
N ILE A 108 -5.47 8.22 5.45
CA ILE A 108 -4.92 7.09 4.69
C ILE A 108 -5.88 5.91 4.82
N VAL A 109 -6.16 5.23 3.71
CA VAL A 109 -6.98 4.00 3.70
C VAL A 109 -6.12 2.84 3.20
N PHE A 110 -6.26 1.66 3.79
CA PHE A 110 -5.53 0.47 3.37
C PHE A 110 -6.35 -0.81 3.50
N TRP A 111 -6.00 -1.81 2.69
CA TRP A 111 -6.65 -3.13 2.67
C TRP A 111 -5.69 -4.20 2.14
N ALA A 112 -6.03 -5.47 2.37
CA ALA A 112 -5.36 -6.61 1.76
C ALA A 112 -6.19 -7.13 0.58
N GLU A 113 -5.52 -7.42 -0.52
CA GLU A 113 -6.11 -8.06 -1.70
C GLU A 113 -5.22 -9.19 -2.21
N SER A 114 -5.80 -10.14 -2.93
CA SER A 114 -5.07 -11.13 -3.73
C SER A 114 -5.75 -11.24 -5.08
N GLU A 115 -4.96 -11.18 -6.16
CA GLU A 115 -5.45 -11.29 -7.55
C GLU A 115 -6.63 -10.34 -7.87
N GLY A 116 -6.63 -9.15 -7.27
CA GLY A 116 -7.69 -8.14 -7.45
C GLY A 116 -8.94 -8.35 -6.58
N THR A 117 -9.01 -9.43 -5.81
CA THR A 117 -10.08 -9.69 -4.83
C THR A 117 -9.69 -9.11 -3.48
N ILE A 118 -10.55 -8.26 -2.91
CA ILE A 118 -10.35 -7.72 -1.56
C ILE A 118 -10.60 -8.82 -0.53
N LEU A 119 -9.61 -9.08 0.33
CA LEU A 119 -9.62 -10.16 1.31
C LEU A 119 -9.90 -9.68 2.75
N SER A 120 -9.88 -8.37 2.97
CA SER A 120 -10.03 -7.74 4.28
C SER A 120 -11.02 -6.57 4.23
N GLU A 121 -11.46 -6.13 5.40
CA GLU A 121 -12.08 -4.81 5.52
C GLU A 121 -11.05 -3.71 5.19
N LYS A 122 -11.56 -2.55 4.77
CA LYS A 122 -10.75 -1.35 4.58
C LYS A 122 -10.57 -0.66 5.92
N HIS A 123 -9.33 -0.42 6.33
CA HIS A 123 -9.02 0.35 7.51
C HIS A 123 -8.49 1.73 7.13
N SER A 124 -8.65 2.68 8.03
CA SER A 124 -8.10 4.01 7.86
C SER A 124 -7.59 4.57 9.17
N PHE A 125 -6.60 5.44 9.07
CA PHE A 125 -6.10 6.27 10.16
C PHE A 125 -5.77 7.65 9.60
N ASN A 126 -5.70 8.62 10.50
CA ASN A 126 -5.50 10.01 10.16
C ASN A 126 -4.09 10.47 10.50
N ILE A 127 -3.55 11.31 9.62
CA ILE A 127 -2.32 12.07 9.86
C ILE A 127 -2.70 13.53 9.92
N THR A 128 -2.53 14.15 11.08
CA THR A 128 -2.61 15.60 11.22
C THR A 128 -1.27 16.19 10.85
N VAL A 129 -1.21 16.95 9.75
CA VAL A 129 -0.01 17.69 9.40
C VAL A 129 -0.04 19.01 10.13
N GLU A 130 0.92 19.24 11.02
CA GLU A 130 1.09 20.56 11.64
C GLU A 130 1.60 21.53 10.59
N GLY A 131 0.82 22.59 10.34
CA GLY A 131 1.20 23.63 9.38
C GLY A 131 2.51 24.27 9.83
N ASN A 132 3.44 24.43 8.90
CA ASN A 132 4.63 25.23 9.15
C ASN A 132 4.17 26.65 9.49
N GLN A 133 4.37 27.11 10.73
CA GLN A 133 3.90 28.44 11.18
C GLN A 133 4.61 29.63 10.48
N ASN A 134 5.44 29.37 9.47
CA ASN A 134 6.14 30.41 8.75
C ASN A 134 5.27 31.02 7.62
N THR A 135 4.65 32.15 7.99
CA THR A 135 4.39 33.35 7.17
C THR A 135 3.31 33.29 6.08
N LEU A 136 2.06 33.52 6.50
CA LEU A 136 1.15 34.41 5.77
C LEU A 136 1.60 35.87 5.96
N THR A 137 2.69 36.28 5.30
CA THR A 137 2.94 37.71 5.09
C THR A 137 2.27 38.09 3.80
N THR A 138 1.17 38.84 3.93
CA THR A 138 0.47 39.54 2.87
C THR A 138 1.45 40.44 2.10
N THR A 139 1.97 39.98 0.97
CA THR A 139 2.64 40.86 0.00
C THR A 139 1.55 41.58 -0.78
N ILE A 140 1.19 42.77 -0.31
CA ILE A 140 0.43 43.75 -1.09
C ILE A 140 1.31 44.15 -2.28
N ALA A 141 0.72 44.10 -3.47
CA ALA A 141 1.35 44.42 -4.74
C ALA A 141 1.94 45.84 -4.75
N THR A 142 3.12 45.98 -5.35
CA THR A 142 3.49 47.19 -6.08
C THR A 142 4.23 46.77 -7.33
N THR A 143 3.63 47.11 -8.47
CA THR A 143 4.17 47.14 -9.82
C THR A 143 5.57 47.77 -9.84
N ASP A 144 6.55 47.11 -10.46
CA ASP A 144 7.19 47.66 -11.66
C ASP A 144 8.09 46.64 -12.38
N LEU A 145 8.11 46.87 -13.68
CA LEU A 145 8.77 46.23 -14.80
C LEU A 145 10.30 46.15 -14.63
N GLU A 146 10.94 44.98 -14.78
CA GLU A 146 12.10 44.83 -15.69
C GLU A 146 12.47 43.36 -15.94
N ASP A 147 12.73 43.10 -17.20
CA ASP A 147 13.10 41.86 -17.86
C ASP A 147 14.58 41.53 -17.57
N THR A 148 14.90 40.31 -17.13
CA THR A 148 16.12 39.62 -17.59
C THR A 148 15.97 38.10 -17.39
N THR A 149 15.75 37.42 -18.51
CA THR A 149 15.82 35.98 -18.67
C THR A 149 17.29 35.53 -18.74
N THR A 150 17.79 34.64 -17.88
CA THR A 150 18.97 33.79 -18.23
C THR A 150 19.02 32.46 -17.45
N THR A 151 18.57 31.42 -18.15
CA THR A 151 19.10 30.05 -18.22
C THR A 151 20.14 29.57 -17.20
N LEU A 152 19.73 28.71 -16.25
CA LEU A 152 20.61 27.70 -15.65
C LEU A 152 19.81 26.53 -15.04
N SER A 153 19.21 25.64 -15.85
CA SER A 153 18.71 24.36 -15.30
C SER A 153 18.66 23.17 -16.26
N ASN A 154 18.82 23.36 -17.57
CA ASN A 154 18.60 22.29 -18.55
C ASN A 154 19.76 21.28 -18.69
N GLU A 155 20.94 21.57 -18.13
CA GLU A 155 22.10 20.67 -18.28
C GLU A 155 22.06 19.45 -17.33
N LYS A 156 21.34 19.55 -16.20
CA LYS A 156 21.27 18.48 -15.18
C LYS A 156 20.19 17.44 -15.45
N ILE A 157 19.24 17.73 -16.33
CA ILE A 157 18.12 16.83 -16.69
C ILE A 157 18.53 15.88 -17.83
N GLU A 158 19.38 16.33 -18.76
CA GLU A 158 19.87 15.49 -19.87
C GLU A 158 20.88 14.42 -19.41
N GLN A 159 21.73 14.71 -18.40
CA GLN A 159 22.68 13.70 -17.90
C GLN A 159 21.99 12.49 -17.24
N ARG A 160 20.88 12.68 -16.51
CA ARG A 160 20.14 11.57 -15.87
C ARG A 160 19.32 10.71 -16.83
N LYS A 161 19.09 11.17 -18.08
CA LYS A 161 18.39 10.40 -19.11
C LYS A 161 19.34 9.46 -19.87
N LYS A 162 20.64 9.77 -19.90
CA LYS A 162 21.67 8.97 -20.57
C LYS A 162 22.05 7.70 -19.78
N GLU A 163 22.06 7.74 -18.45
CA GLU A 163 22.40 6.57 -17.61
C GLU A 163 21.34 5.45 -17.62
N ARG A 164 20.06 5.79 -17.79
CA ARG A 164 19.01 4.75 -17.82
C ARG A 164 19.06 3.92 -19.11
N ARG A 165 19.49 4.49 -20.25
CA ARG A 165 19.54 3.75 -21.51
C ARG A 165 20.59 2.65 -21.50
N THR A 166 21.74 2.88 -20.87
CA THR A 166 22.84 1.89 -20.81
C THR A 166 22.45 0.66 -20.00
N THR A 167 21.62 0.81 -18.96
CA THR A 167 21.23 -0.30 -18.08
C THR A 167 20.28 -1.29 -18.78
N TYR A 168 19.34 -0.80 -19.59
CA TYR A 168 18.40 -1.67 -20.31
C TYR A 168 19.06 -2.48 -21.44
N PHE A 169 20.09 -1.93 -22.10
CA PHE A 169 20.86 -2.66 -23.10
C PHE A 169 21.65 -3.83 -22.51
N ALA A 170 22.22 -3.68 -21.30
CA ALA A 170 22.95 -4.76 -20.63
C ALA A 170 22.03 -5.95 -20.28
N ILE A 171 20.84 -5.68 -19.75
CA ILE A 171 19.87 -6.72 -19.40
C ILE A 171 19.40 -7.48 -20.66
N GLY A 172 19.09 -6.75 -21.75
CA GLY A 172 18.69 -7.38 -23.01
C GLY A 172 19.76 -8.31 -23.59
N PHE A 173 21.04 -7.93 -23.48
CA PHE A 173 22.14 -8.74 -23.98
C PHE A 173 22.33 -10.04 -23.18
N VAL A 174 22.17 -9.98 -21.85
CA VAL A 174 22.26 -11.18 -20.99
C VAL A 174 21.13 -12.17 -21.30
N VAL A 175 19.90 -11.69 -21.48
CA VAL A 175 18.76 -12.55 -21.83
C VAL A 175 18.96 -13.21 -23.20
N LEU A 176 19.43 -12.45 -24.19
CA LEU A 176 19.73 -12.99 -25.52
C LEU A 176 20.85 -14.04 -25.48
N PHE A 177 21.89 -13.81 -24.69
CA PHE A 177 23.00 -14.74 -24.54
C PHE A 177 22.55 -16.06 -23.90
N ILE A 178 21.75 -16.00 -22.83
CA ILE A 178 21.16 -17.20 -22.20
C ILE A 178 20.33 -17.97 -23.23
N PHE A 179 19.51 -17.28 -24.02
CA PHE A 179 18.67 -17.92 -25.04
C PHE A 179 19.50 -18.65 -26.12
N LEU A 180 20.61 -18.05 -26.57
CA LEU A 180 21.51 -18.66 -27.55
C LEU A 180 22.25 -19.88 -26.99
N VAL A 181 22.69 -19.83 -25.72
CA VAL A 181 23.36 -20.97 -25.06
C VAL A 181 22.39 -22.15 -24.91
N VAL A 182 21.16 -21.89 -24.45
CA VAL A 182 20.12 -22.93 -24.33
C VAL A 182 19.82 -23.56 -25.68
N ARG A 183 19.65 -22.74 -26.73
CA ARG A 183 19.38 -23.25 -28.09
C ARG A 183 20.51 -24.13 -28.62
N ARG A 184 21.77 -23.85 -28.28
CA ARG A 184 22.92 -24.65 -28.71
C ARG A 184 23.04 -25.98 -27.97
N LEU A 185 22.58 -26.05 -26.71
CA LEU A 185 22.56 -27.29 -25.93
C LEU A 185 21.42 -28.24 -26.33
N SER A 186 20.36 -27.71 -26.93
CA SER A 186 19.21 -28.49 -27.39
C SER A 186 19.34 -29.01 -28.83
N SER A 187 20.45 -28.73 -29.52
CA SER A 187 20.77 -29.23 -30.87
C SER A 187 21.99 -30.13 -30.83
#